data_AF-L9LAA4-F1
#
_entry.id   AF-L9LAA4-F1
#
_cell.length_a   1.000
_cell.length_b   1.000
_cell.length_c   1.000
_cell.angle_alpha   90.00
_cell.angle_beta   90.00
_cell.angle_gamma   90.00
#
_symmetry.space_group_name_H-M   'P 1'
#
loop_
_entity.id
_entity.type
_entity.pdbx_description
1 polymer ?
#
loop_
_entity_poly.entity_id
_entity_poly.type
_entity_poly.pdbx_seq_one_letter_code
_entity_poly.pdbx_strand_id
1 'polypeptide(L)'
;MAEEEEVVVRTEKVIRIQRVFINLLDSYSSGKIGKFLSNCVIEASLEEITEEEEEEDENKSAFPEASSPKLKEGTFQIVGTFSEPESPQPDFAVETYTAISREDLLMRLGECDIIIYSITECTASGGSPLIKEIGEPRNYGLTDEEKAEEEQRVAEEWLAKEAAEEAGREHNEAMETAEKIAHWEEWNKRLEEVKREERELLEAQSIPLRNYLMTYVMPTLMQGLNECCKVRPDDPVDFLAEYLFRNNPEMQ
;
A
#
# COMPACT_ATOMS: atom_id res chain seq x y z
N MET A 1 11.56 10.44 41.72
CA MET A 1 11.10 10.18 40.33
C MET A 1 10.34 11.42 39.92
N ALA A 2 10.83 12.05 38.86
CA ALA A 2 10.51 13.40 38.47
C ALA A 2 9.08 13.52 37.95
N GLU A 3 8.52 14.70 38.19
CA GLU A 3 7.22 15.19 37.74
C GLU A 3 7.21 15.32 36.20
N GLU A 4 6.08 14.97 35.59
CA GLU A 4 5.84 15.10 34.15
C GLU A 4 5.66 16.59 33.80
N GLU A 5 6.56 17.11 32.97
CA GLU A 5 6.46 18.46 32.39
C GLU A 5 5.69 18.37 31.07
N GLU A 6 4.42 18.76 31.08
CA GLU A 6 3.59 18.93 29.89
C GLU A 6 3.93 20.29 29.24
N VAL A 7 4.73 20.26 28.16
CA VAL A 7 5.13 21.45 27.43
C VAL A 7 3.97 21.92 26.54
N VAL A 8 3.18 22.86 27.07
CA VAL A 8 2.18 23.60 26.29
C VAL A 8 2.90 24.52 25.30
N VAL A 9 2.96 24.11 24.03
CA VAL A 9 3.44 24.96 22.92
C VAL A 9 2.39 26.03 22.66
N ARG A 10 2.62 27.24 23.20
CA ARG A 10 1.88 28.44 22.81
C ARG A 10 2.41 28.88 21.44
N THR A 11 1.67 28.57 20.38
CA THR A 11 1.92 29.17 19.06
C THR A 11 1.41 30.60 19.08
N GLU A 12 2.33 31.57 19.07
CA GLU A 12 2.01 32.96 18.77
C GLU A 12 1.42 33.00 17.36
N LYS A 13 0.11 33.20 17.25
CA LYS A 13 -0.55 33.42 15.97
C LYS A 13 -0.11 34.79 15.44
N VAL A 14 0.86 34.78 14.54
CA VAL A 14 1.15 35.92 13.68
C VAL A 14 -0.14 36.19 12.90
N ILE A 15 -0.84 37.28 13.22
CA ILE A 15 -2.01 37.72 12.47
C ILE A 15 -1.52 38.13 11.09
N ARG A 16 -1.48 37.18 10.16
CA ARG A 16 -1.10 37.45 8.78
C ARG A 16 -2.24 38.24 8.16
N ILE A 17 -1.93 39.44 7.71
CA ILE A 17 -2.90 40.25 6.98
C ILE A 17 -3.21 39.54 5.67
N GLN A 18 -4.48 39.21 5.46
CA GLN A 18 -4.92 38.50 4.27
C GLN A 18 -5.37 39.53 3.22
N ARG A 19 -4.71 39.53 2.06
CA ARG A 19 -5.04 40.43 0.95
C ARG A 19 -6.15 39.81 0.10
N VAL A 20 -7.25 40.53 -0.05
CA VAL A 20 -8.40 40.12 -0.85
C VAL A 20 -8.50 41.01 -2.07
N PHE A 21 -8.34 40.41 -3.24
CA PHE A 21 -8.63 41.07 -4.51
C PHE A 21 -10.12 40.94 -4.85
N ILE A 22 -10.77 42.05 -5.19
CA ILE A 22 -12.15 42.07 -5.68
C ILE A 22 -12.18 42.74 -7.05
N ASN A 23 -12.68 42.03 -8.05
CA ASN A 23 -12.88 42.60 -9.38
C ASN A 23 -14.07 43.59 -9.39
N LEU A 24 -13.87 44.75 -10.02
CA LEU A 24 -14.90 45.80 -10.22
C LEU A 24 -15.53 46.24 -8.90
N LEU A 25 -14.74 46.87 -8.02
CA LEU A 25 -15.16 47.38 -6.72
C LEU A 25 -16.25 48.47 -6.79
N ASP A 26 -16.44 49.08 -7.96
CA ASP A 26 -17.52 49.99 -8.30
C ASP A 26 -18.86 49.29 -8.55
N SER A 27 -18.88 47.98 -8.78
CA SER A 27 -20.12 47.20 -8.87
C SER A 27 -20.83 47.16 -7.51
N TYR A 28 -22.17 47.22 -7.51
CA TYR A 28 -22.96 47.20 -6.28
C TYR A 28 -22.61 45.99 -5.40
N SER A 29 -22.55 44.80 -5.98
CA SER A 29 -22.26 43.56 -5.26
C SER A 29 -20.84 43.55 -4.71
N SER A 30 -19.85 43.78 -5.58
CA SER A 30 -18.43 43.82 -5.20
C SER A 30 -18.13 44.90 -4.16
N GLY A 31 -18.73 46.08 -4.28
CA GLY A 31 -18.58 47.18 -3.34
C GLY A 31 -19.18 46.87 -1.96
N LYS A 32 -20.35 46.20 -1.90
CA LYS A 32 -20.95 45.75 -0.62
C LYS A 32 -20.11 44.66 0.04
N ILE A 33 -19.63 43.69 -0.74
CA ILE A 33 -18.75 42.62 -0.25
C ILE A 33 -17.44 43.21 0.28
N GLY A 34 -16.81 44.11 -0.48
CA GLY A 34 -15.58 44.79 -0.06
C GLY A 34 -15.76 45.58 1.24
N LYS A 35 -16.86 46.34 1.36
CA LYS A 35 -17.18 47.08 2.60
C LYS A 35 -17.47 46.18 3.80
N PHE A 36 -18.03 45.00 3.57
CA PHE A 36 -18.25 44.02 4.62
C PHE A 36 -16.93 43.42 5.08
N LEU A 37 -16.14 42.89 4.14
CA LEU A 37 -14.84 42.28 4.43
C LEU A 37 -13.84 43.26 5.04
N SER A 38 -13.87 44.53 4.66
CA SER A 38 -13.04 45.59 5.27
C SER A 38 -13.38 45.89 6.74
N ASN A 39 -14.48 45.35 7.26
CA ASN A 39 -14.86 45.44 8.67
C ASN A 39 -14.76 44.08 9.38
N CYS A 40 -14.48 43.00 8.65
CA CYS A 40 -14.34 41.66 9.20
C CYS A 40 -12.95 41.47 9.80
N VAL A 41 -12.92 41.13 11.08
CA VAL A 41 -11.69 40.72 11.77
C VAL A 41 -11.34 39.30 11.32
N ILE A 42 -10.10 39.12 10.87
CA ILE A 42 -9.53 37.83 10.49
C ILE A 42 -9.64 36.89 11.70
N GLU A 43 -10.07 35.66 11.48
CA GLU A 43 -10.23 34.60 12.49
C GLU A 43 -11.49 34.65 13.39
N ALA A 44 -12.40 35.61 13.21
CA ALA A 44 -13.65 35.68 13.98
C ALA A 44 -14.69 34.59 13.62
N SER A 45 -14.51 33.84 12.53
CA SER A 45 -15.47 32.80 12.09
C SER A 45 -15.13 31.38 12.58
N LEU A 46 -14.15 31.23 13.48
CA LEU A 46 -13.79 29.94 14.07
C LEU A 46 -14.26 29.80 15.52
N GLU A 47 -15.46 30.30 15.81
CA GLU A 47 -16.28 29.80 16.93
C GLU A 47 -17.45 29.03 16.31
N GLU A 48 -17.65 27.80 16.77
CA GLU A 48 -18.72 26.89 16.31
C GLU A 48 -20.06 27.62 16.26
N ILE A 49 -20.62 27.73 15.06
CA ILE A 49 -22.01 28.12 14.87
C ILE A 49 -22.85 26.93 15.37
N THR A 50 -23.17 26.91 16.66
CA THR A 50 -24.38 26.23 17.11
C THR A 50 -25.56 27.01 16.53
N GLU A 51 -26.34 26.35 15.70
CA GLU A 51 -27.60 26.83 15.14
C GLU A 51 -28.51 27.37 16.27
N GLU A 52 -28.70 28.68 16.34
CA GLU A 52 -29.92 29.28 16.88
C GLU A 52 -30.31 30.48 16.01
N GLU A 53 -31.53 30.41 15.45
CA GLU A 53 -32.20 31.47 14.72
C GLU A 53 -32.72 32.58 15.67
N GLU A 54 -33.20 33.67 15.06
CA GLU A 54 -34.14 34.68 15.62
C GLU A 54 -33.52 35.76 16.56
N GLU A 55 -33.83 37.07 16.52
CA GLU A 55 -34.81 37.93 15.84
C GLU A 55 -34.27 39.38 15.72
N GLU A 56 -35.00 40.21 14.98
CA GLU A 56 -34.86 41.66 14.87
C GLU A 56 -34.96 42.37 16.25
N ASP A 57 -34.21 43.46 16.45
CA ASP A 57 -34.79 44.61 17.16
C ASP A 57 -34.05 45.92 16.83
N GLU A 58 -34.85 46.94 16.51
CA GLU A 58 -34.40 48.28 16.19
C GLU A 58 -33.97 49.08 17.44
N ASN A 59 -33.03 49.98 17.20
CA ASN A 59 -32.87 51.28 17.88
C ASN A 59 -32.05 51.35 19.19
N LYS A 60 -30.79 51.78 19.07
CA LYS A 60 -30.28 52.89 19.91
C LYS A 60 -29.20 53.71 19.22
N SER A 61 -29.57 54.96 18.97
CA SER A 61 -28.79 56.07 18.44
C SER A 61 -27.55 56.48 19.26
N ALA A 62 -26.46 56.84 18.57
CA ALA A 62 -25.70 58.08 18.78
C ALA A 62 -24.62 58.27 17.67
N PHE A 63 -24.77 59.31 16.83
CA PHE A 63 -23.69 59.93 16.04
C PHE A 63 -22.94 60.97 16.90
N PRO A 64 -21.86 61.63 16.42
CA PRO A 64 -20.75 61.21 15.57
C PRO A 64 -19.39 61.58 16.21
N GLU A 65 -18.26 61.05 15.77
CA GLU A 65 -17.05 61.89 15.73
C GLU A 65 -16.02 61.41 14.70
N ALA A 66 -15.67 62.34 13.83
CA ALA A 66 -14.72 62.18 12.75
C ALA A 66 -13.31 61.97 13.31
N SER A 67 -12.70 60.85 12.94
CA SER A 67 -11.24 60.73 12.94
C SER A 67 -10.83 59.73 11.87
N SER A 68 -9.72 60.05 11.21
CA SER A 68 -9.12 59.34 10.06
C SER A 68 -9.15 57.81 10.17
N PRO A 69 -9.20 57.06 9.04
CA PRO A 69 -9.20 55.61 9.10
C PRO A 69 -7.79 55.13 9.47
N LYS A 70 -7.52 55.05 10.77
CA LYS A 70 -6.44 54.22 11.29
C LYS A 70 -6.88 52.77 11.09
N LEU A 71 -6.19 52.09 10.18
CA LEU A 71 -6.35 50.66 9.91
C LEU A 71 -6.41 49.89 11.24
N LYS A 72 -7.55 49.24 11.51
CA LYS A 72 -7.70 48.36 12.67
C LYS A 72 -6.87 47.10 12.40
N GLU A 73 -5.90 46.85 13.26
CA GLU A 73 -4.99 45.71 13.19
C GLU A 73 -5.79 44.39 13.19
N GLY A 74 -5.60 43.56 12.16
CA GLY A 74 -6.31 42.27 12.01
C GLY A 74 -7.51 42.23 11.07
N THR A 75 -7.69 43.18 10.16
CA THR A 75 -8.80 43.24 9.19
C THR A 75 -8.33 42.89 7.77
N PHE A 76 -9.21 42.39 6.89
CA PHE A 76 -8.86 42.10 5.50
C PHE A 76 -8.40 43.35 4.74
N GLN A 77 -7.31 43.23 3.98
CA GLN A 77 -6.87 44.29 3.07
C GLN A 77 -7.56 44.13 1.72
N ILE A 78 -8.51 45.02 1.45
CA ILE A 78 -9.27 44.98 0.20
C ILE A 78 -8.52 45.75 -0.88
N VAL A 79 -8.22 45.05 -1.97
CA VAL A 79 -7.67 45.63 -3.20
C VAL A 79 -8.56 45.26 -4.37
N GLY A 80 -8.55 46.02 -5.45
CA GLY A 80 -9.41 45.67 -6.58
C GLY A 80 -9.31 46.58 -7.78
N THR A 81 -10.08 46.25 -8.80
CA THR A 81 -10.16 47.00 -10.06
C THR A 81 -11.42 47.87 -10.14
N PHE A 82 -11.40 48.89 -11.00
CA PHE A 82 -12.52 49.76 -11.30
C PHE A 82 -12.86 49.73 -12.79
N SER A 83 -14.15 49.84 -13.14
CA SER A 83 -14.61 49.96 -14.52
C SER A 83 -14.36 51.36 -15.08
N GLU A 84 -14.58 52.39 -14.28
CA GLU A 84 -14.49 53.80 -14.69
C GLU A 84 -13.41 54.58 -13.91
N PRO A 85 -12.65 55.48 -14.57
CA PRO A 85 -11.58 56.24 -13.92
C PRO A 85 -12.05 57.42 -13.05
N GLU A 86 -13.34 57.77 -13.06
CA GLU A 86 -13.90 58.94 -12.34
C GLU A 86 -14.70 58.60 -11.07
N SER A 87 -14.78 57.32 -10.69
CA SER A 87 -15.47 56.92 -9.45
C SER A 87 -14.65 57.31 -8.21
N PRO A 88 -15.28 57.82 -7.14
CA PRO A 88 -14.58 58.10 -5.90
C PRO A 88 -14.04 56.80 -5.30
N GLN A 89 -12.74 56.78 -4.99
CA GLN A 89 -12.12 55.64 -4.31
C GLN A 89 -12.87 55.37 -3.01
N PRO A 90 -13.36 54.15 -2.77
CA PRO A 90 -14.04 53.83 -1.53
C PRO A 90 -13.05 53.88 -0.37
N ASP A 91 -13.47 54.52 0.73
CA ASP A 91 -12.66 54.68 1.95
C ASP A 91 -12.15 53.37 2.57
N PHE A 92 -12.73 52.23 2.17
CA PHE A 92 -12.41 50.90 2.67
C PHE A 92 -11.36 50.14 1.83
N ALA A 93 -11.05 50.59 0.61
CA ALA A 93 -10.12 49.91 -0.27
C ALA A 93 -8.70 50.47 -0.13
N VAL A 94 -7.72 49.58 0.08
CA VAL A 94 -6.31 49.93 0.28
C VAL A 94 -5.65 50.34 -1.03
N GLU A 95 -5.91 49.59 -2.10
CA GLU A 95 -5.40 49.86 -3.45
C GLU A 95 -6.50 49.61 -4.49
N THR A 96 -6.60 50.52 -5.46
CA THR A 96 -7.58 50.43 -6.54
C THR A 96 -6.89 50.65 -7.88
N TYR A 97 -7.11 49.75 -8.82
CA TYR A 97 -6.44 49.75 -10.11
C TYR A 97 -7.43 50.05 -11.24
N THR A 98 -7.09 50.99 -12.11
CA THR A 98 -7.83 51.29 -13.34
C THR A 98 -6.94 50.97 -14.54
N ALA A 99 -7.53 50.38 -15.61
CA ALA A 99 -6.84 50.12 -16.88
C ALA A 99 -5.45 49.43 -16.76
N ILE A 100 -5.33 48.43 -15.89
CA ILE A 100 -4.10 47.67 -15.65
C ILE A 100 -3.82 46.66 -16.78
N SER A 101 -2.54 46.41 -17.10
CA SER A 101 -2.12 45.40 -18.09
C SER A 101 -2.24 43.97 -17.54
N ARG A 102 -2.32 42.95 -18.39
CA ARG A 102 -2.32 41.53 -17.99
C ARG A 102 -1.21 41.19 -17.02
N GLU A 103 0.01 41.53 -17.42
CA GLU A 103 1.21 41.11 -16.70
C GLU A 103 1.25 41.76 -15.31
N ASP A 104 0.84 43.03 -15.21
CA ASP A 104 0.74 43.74 -13.94
C ASP A 104 -0.42 43.21 -13.09
N LEU A 105 -1.57 42.92 -13.69
CA LEU A 105 -2.72 42.35 -13.00
C LEU A 105 -2.38 40.98 -12.41
N LEU A 106 -1.71 40.11 -13.16
CA LEU A 106 -1.26 38.81 -12.68
C LEU A 106 -0.27 38.94 -11.52
N MET A 107 0.63 39.93 -11.58
CA MET A 107 1.54 40.23 -10.47
C MET A 107 0.78 40.63 -9.21
N ARG A 108 -0.22 41.51 -9.34
CA ARG A 108 -1.09 41.93 -8.21
C ARG A 108 -1.98 40.81 -7.68
N LEU A 109 -2.50 39.95 -8.55
CA LEU A 109 -3.26 38.77 -8.14
C LEU A 109 -2.37 37.77 -7.39
N GLY A 110 -1.10 37.63 -7.78
CA GLY A 110 -0.11 36.80 -7.08
C GLY A 110 0.29 37.35 -5.70
N GLU A 111 0.09 38.64 -5.44
CA GLU A 111 0.27 39.26 -4.12
C GLU A 111 -0.94 39.04 -3.18
N CYS A 112 -2.07 38.54 -3.71
CA CYS A 112 -3.32 38.36 -2.96
C CYS A 112 -3.53 36.90 -2.54
N ASP A 113 -4.13 36.69 -1.36
CA ASP A 113 -4.43 35.36 -0.84
C ASP A 113 -5.82 34.87 -1.32
N ILE A 114 -6.76 35.79 -1.55
CA ILE A 114 -8.14 35.51 -1.97
C ILE A 114 -8.48 36.39 -3.17
N ILE A 115 -9.12 35.80 -4.18
CA ILE A 115 -9.57 36.50 -5.39
C ILE A 115 -11.08 36.30 -5.53
N ILE A 116 -11.83 37.40 -5.45
CA ILE A 116 -13.28 37.44 -5.64
C ILE A 116 -13.55 38.10 -6.99
N TYR A 117 -14.21 37.37 -7.87
CA TYR A 117 -14.69 37.90 -9.14
C TYR A 117 -16.12 37.45 -9.39
N SER A 118 -16.93 38.37 -9.90
CA SER A 118 -18.30 38.05 -10.30
C SER A 118 -18.30 37.33 -11.65
N ILE A 119 -18.88 36.13 -11.69
CA ILE A 119 -19.15 35.40 -12.94
C ILE A 119 -20.45 35.86 -13.62
N THR A 120 -21.34 36.56 -12.90
CA THR A 120 -22.65 36.99 -13.43
C THR A 120 -22.56 38.21 -14.32
N GLU A 121 -21.50 39.02 -14.18
CA GLU A 121 -21.22 40.15 -15.08
C GLU A 121 -20.78 39.70 -16.48
N CYS A 122 -20.68 38.38 -16.73
CA CYS A 122 -20.33 37.82 -18.02
C CYS A 122 -21.50 37.79 -19.03
N THR A 123 -22.75 38.04 -18.62
CA THR A 123 -23.93 37.93 -19.51
C THR A 123 -24.40 39.26 -20.12
N ALA A 124 -23.83 40.40 -19.71
CA ALA A 124 -24.17 41.72 -20.27
C ALA A 124 -23.07 42.19 -21.24
N SER A 125 -23.18 41.74 -22.51
CA SER A 125 -22.51 42.31 -23.70
C SER A 125 -21.08 42.83 -23.52
N GLY A 126 -20.13 41.92 -23.27
CA GLY A 126 -18.69 42.23 -23.29
C GLY A 126 -18.00 41.54 -22.15
N GLY A 127 -17.44 40.35 -22.41
CA GLY A 127 -16.69 39.59 -21.41
C GLY A 127 -15.72 40.49 -20.65
N SER A 128 -15.74 40.36 -19.32
CA SER A 128 -14.91 41.18 -18.42
C SER A 128 -13.44 41.08 -18.86
N PRO A 129 -12.65 42.17 -18.72
CA PRO A 129 -11.24 42.19 -19.14
C PRO A 129 -10.45 40.99 -18.59
N LEU A 130 -10.74 40.58 -17.35
CA LEU A 130 -10.12 39.46 -16.67
C LEU A 130 -10.30 38.10 -17.35
N ILE A 131 -11.48 37.77 -17.89
CA ILE A 131 -11.69 36.44 -18.50
C ILE A 131 -10.95 36.31 -19.84
N LYS A 132 -10.86 37.42 -20.60
CA LYS A 132 -10.02 37.48 -21.81
C LYS A 132 -8.54 37.30 -21.51
N GLU A 133 -8.14 37.62 -20.29
CA GLU A 133 -6.76 37.74 -19.85
C GLU A 133 -6.27 36.50 -19.08
N ILE A 134 -7.18 35.83 -18.36
CA ILE A 134 -6.95 34.60 -17.56
C ILE A 134 -7.20 33.31 -18.36
N GLY A 135 -8.06 33.34 -19.39
CA GLY A 135 -8.39 32.17 -20.22
C GLY A 135 -9.64 31.42 -19.74
N GLU A 136 -9.98 30.32 -20.44
CA GLU A 136 -11.18 29.54 -20.14
C GLU A 136 -11.13 28.86 -18.76
N PRO A 137 -12.25 28.79 -18.02
CA PRO A 137 -12.30 28.14 -16.72
C PRO A 137 -11.94 26.64 -16.83
N ARG A 138 -10.88 26.22 -16.15
CA ARG A 138 -10.56 24.81 -15.95
C ARG A 138 -11.34 24.30 -14.73
N ASN A 139 -12.31 23.42 -14.95
CA ASN A 139 -12.95 22.68 -13.87
C ASN A 139 -11.96 21.62 -13.36
N TYR A 140 -11.71 21.56 -12.06
CA TYR A 140 -10.67 20.71 -11.47
C TYR A 140 -11.19 19.28 -11.26
N GLY A 141 -10.77 18.35 -12.12
CA GLY A 141 -10.96 16.89 -11.97
C GLY A 141 -10.54 16.10 -13.23
N LEU A 142 -10.00 14.88 -13.05
CA LEU A 142 -9.79 13.91 -14.14
C LEU A 142 -11.14 13.61 -14.82
N THR A 143 -11.13 13.38 -16.12
CA THR A 143 -12.31 12.91 -16.84
C THR A 143 -12.70 11.51 -16.38
N ASP A 144 -13.98 11.14 -16.49
CA ASP A 144 -14.46 9.81 -16.11
C ASP A 144 -13.73 8.68 -16.88
N GLU A 145 -13.26 8.99 -18.10
CA GLU A 145 -12.50 8.08 -18.96
C GLU A 145 -11.08 7.85 -18.43
N GLU A 146 -10.35 8.91 -18.06
CA GLU A 146 -9.02 8.80 -17.44
C GLU A 146 -9.07 8.10 -16.08
N LYS A 147 -10.16 8.29 -15.32
CA LYS A 147 -10.37 7.60 -14.05
C LYS A 147 -10.57 6.09 -14.24
N ALA A 148 -11.31 5.69 -15.26
CA ALA A 148 -11.52 4.29 -15.59
C ALA A 148 -10.22 3.62 -16.08
N GLU A 149 -9.37 4.32 -16.84
CA GLU A 149 -8.06 3.82 -17.25
C GLU A 149 -7.09 3.65 -16.08
N GLU A 150 -7.06 4.60 -15.14
CA GLU A 150 -6.26 4.49 -13.92
C GLU A 150 -6.74 3.31 -13.05
N GLU A 151 -8.06 3.12 -12.92
CA GLU A 151 -8.64 1.97 -12.22
C GLU A 151 -8.30 0.64 -12.91
N GLN A 152 -8.31 0.60 -14.25
CA GLN A 152 -7.88 -0.58 -15.00
C GLN A 152 -6.39 -0.88 -14.80
N ARG A 153 -5.53 0.14 -14.89
CA ARG A 153 -4.09 -0.03 -14.72
C ARG A 153 -3.75 -0.50 -13.31
N VAL A 154 -4.41 0.06 -12.30
CA VAL A 154 -4.24 -0.36 -10.90
C VAL A 154 -4.76 -1.79 -10.69
N ALA A 155 -5.89 -2.16 -11.31
CA ALA A 155 -6.42 -3.52 -11.26
C ALA A 155 -5.49 -4.53 -11.94
N GLU A 156 -4.92 -4.19 -13.10
CA GLU A 156 -3.94 -5.01 -13.80
C GLU A 156 -2.64 -5.15 -13.02
N GLU A 157 -2.11 -4.06 -12.45
CA GLU A 157 -0.91 -4.07 -11.62
C GLU A 157 -1.13 -4.90 -10.34
N TRP A 158 -2.30 -4.78 -9.73
CA TRP A 158 -2.68 -5.57 -8.56
C TRP A 158 -2.74 -7.07 -8.91
N LEU A 159 -3.39 -7.43 -10.02
CA LEU A 159 -3.48 -8.81 -10.49
C LEU A 159 -2.10 -9.37 -10.89
N ALA A 160 -1.25 -8.56 -11.52
CA ALA A 160 0.11 -8.93 -11.88
C ALA A 160 0.99 -9.15 -10.63
N LYS A 161 0.82 -8.32 -9.60
CA LYS A 161 1.52 -8.47 -8.32
C LYS A 161 1.07 -9.74 -7.58
N GLU A 162 -0.23 -10.02 -7.55
CA GLU A 162 -0.77 -11.25 -6.95
C GLU A 162 -0.27 -12.50 -7.68
N ALA A 163 -0.28 -12.50 -9.01
CA ALA A 163 0.26 -13.59 -9.82
C ALA A 163 1.77 -13.79 -9.64
N ALA A 164 2.54 -12.70 -9.49
CA ALA A 164 3.97 -12.78 -9.21
C ALA A 164 4.25 -13.33 -7.81
N GLU A 165 3.45 -12.95 -6.82
CA GLU A 165 3.55 -13.49 -5.46
C GLU A 165 3.19 -14.97 -5.43
N GLU A 166 2.12 -15.37 -6.14
CA GLU A 166 1.70 -16.77 -6.26
C GLU A 166 2.75 -17.63 -6.96
N ALA A 167 3.28 -17.19 -8.10
CA ALA A 167 4.38 -17.87 -8.78
C ALA A 167 5.64 -17.96 -7.89
N GLY A 168 5.89 -16.94 -7.07
CA GLY A 168 6.98 -16.95 -6.09
C GLY A 168 6.78 -18.01 -4.99
N ARG A 169 5.56 -18.13 -4.46
CA ARG A 169 5.18 -19.18 -3.48
C ARG A 169 5.31 -20.57 -4.09
N GLU A 170 4.73 -20.78 -5.27
CA GLU A 170 4.80 -22.06 -5.98
C GLU A 170 6.25 -22.47 -6.28
N HIS A 171 7.11 -21.53 -6.68
CA HIS A 171 8.52 -21.80 -6.92
C HIS A 171 9.25 -22.22 -5.64
N ASN A 172 9.01 -21.54 -4.52
CA ASN A 172 9.62 -21.89 -3.24
C ASN A 172 9.14 -23.27 -2.76
N GLU A 173 7.84 -23.55 -2.86
CA GLU A 173 7.27 -24.87 -2.52
C GLU A 173 7.83 -25.98 -3.43
N ALA A 174 7.96 -25.73 -4.73
CA ALA A 174 8.57 -26.65 -5.67
C ALA A 174 10.05 -26.91 -5.36
N MET A 175 10.81 -25.87 -4.98
CA MET A 175 12.21 -26.00 -4.58
C MET A 175 12.34 -26.83 -3.29
N GLU A 176 11.54 -26.54 -2.26
CA GLU A 176 11.56 -27.30 -1.00
C GLU A 176 11.19 -28.78 -1.20
N THR A 177 10.19 -29.06 -2.04
CA THR A 177 9.81 -30.44 -2.35
C THR A 177 10.89 -31.16 -3.14
N ALA A 178 11.50 -30.49 -4.12
CA ALA A 178 12.64 -31.03 -4.87
C ALA A 178 13.84 -31.32 -3.97
N GLU A 179 14.16 -30.43 -3.02
CA GLU A 179 15.23 -30.64 -2.04
C GLU A 179 14.93 -31.83 -1.12
N LYS A 180 13.70 -31.95 -0.61
CA LYS A 180 13.28 -33.10 0.22
C LYS A 180 13.38 -34.41 -0.55
N ILE A 181 12.96 -34.42 -1.81
CA ILE A 181 13.05 -35.61 -2.68
C ILE A 181 14.52 -35.96 -2.92
N ALA A 182 15.36 -35.00 -3.33
CA ALA A 182 16.78 -35.22 -3.58
C ALA A 182 17.50 -35.75 -2.33
N HIS A 183 17.25 -35.14 -1.17
CA HIS A 183 17.82 -35.60 0.09
C HIS A 183 17.34 -37.02 0.46
N TRP A 184 16.06 -37.32 0.25
CA TRP A 184 15.52 -38.65 0.50
C TRP A 184 16.14 -39.70 -0.44
N GLU A 185 16.30 -39.38 -1.73
CA GLU A 185 16.95 -40.26 -2.71
C GLU A 185 18.41 -40.54 -2.33
N GLU A 186 19.17 -39.51 -1.94
CA GLU A 186 20.55 -39.67 -1.47
C GLU A 186 20.63 -40.52 -0.20
N TRP A 187 19.70 -40.32 0.74
CA TRP A 187 19.63 -41.13 1.95
C TRP A 187 19.26 -42.59 1.63
N ASN A 188 18.29 -42.81 0.75
CA ASN A 188 17.87 -44.14 0.35
C ASN A 188 18.99 -44.90 -0.37
N LYS A 189 19.73 -44.21 -1.25
CA LYS A 189 20.91 -44.78 -1.91
C LYS A 189 21.99 -45.22 -0.91
N ARG A 190 22.32 -44.36 0.06
CA ARG A 190 23.25 -44.70 1.15
C ARG A 190 22.77 -45.90 1.96
N LEU A 191 21.47 -45.96 2.24
CA LEU A 191 20.86 -47.07 2.97
C LEU A 191 20.95 -48.39 2.18
N GLU A 192 20.73 -48.36 0.87
CA GLU A 192 20.85 -49.53 0.00
C GLU A 192 22.29 -50.03 -0.09
N GLU A 193 23.27 -49.13 -0.14
CA GLU A 193 24.69 -49.46 -0.08
C GLU A 193 25.05 -50.18 1.23
N VAL A 194 24.62 -49.65 2.38
CA VAL A 194 24.83 -50.32 3.68
C VAL A 194 24.18 -51.70 3.72
N LYS A 195 22.92 -51.83 3.28
CA LYS A 195 22.23 -53.13 3.23
C LYS A 195 22.93 -54.13 2.32
N ARG A 196 23.53 -53.67 1.23
CA ARG A 196 24.32 -54.52 0.32
C ARG A 196 25.58 -55.01 1.02
N GLU A 197 26.34 -54.11 1.67
CA GLU A 197 27.55 -54.45 2.41
C GLU A 197 27.27 -55.44 3.55
N GLU A 198 26.18 -55.23 4.30
CA GLU A 198 25.75 -56.16 5.33
C GLU A 198 25.44 -57.56 4.76
N ARG A 199 24.74 -57.63 3.61
CA ARG A 199 24.47 -58.91 2.95
C ARG A 199 25.73 -59.60 2.47
N GLU A 200 26.66 -58.88 1.84
CA GLU A 200 27.93 -59.43 1.38
C GLU A 200 28.77 -59.94 2.55
N LEU A 201 28.80 -59.21 3.67
CA LEU A 201 29.50 -59.63 4.88
C LEU A 201 28.87 -60.90 5.48
N LEU A 202 27.55 -60.94 5.60
CA LEU A 202 26.82 -62.11 6.11
C LEU A 202 27.01 -63.32 5.18
N GLU A 203 26.96 -63.11 3.86
CA GLU A 203 27.23 -64.15 2.89
C GLU A 203 28.65 -64.67 3.06
N ALA A 204 29.65 -63.78 3.11
CA ALA A 204 31.05 -64.15 3.32
C ALA A 204 31.29 -64.93 4.62
N GLN A 205 30.63 -64.56 5.71
CA GLN A 205 30.66 -65.31 6.97
C GLN A 205 29.99 -66.69 6.85
N SER A 206 28.99 -66.83 5.98
CA SER A 206 28.32 -68.11 5.72
C SER A 206 29.10 -69.03 4.77
N ILE A 207 30.02 -68.50 3.96
CA ILE A 207 30.78 -69.28 2.96
C ILE A 207 31.53 -70.46 3.60
N PRO A 208 32.30 -70.32 4.70
CA PRO A 208 33.03 -71.45 5.30
C PRO A 208 32.11 -72.58 5.73
N LEU A 209 30.99 -72.25 6.38
CA LEU A 209 29.99 -73.22 6.82
C LEU A 209 29.32 -73.89 5.61
N ARG A 210 28.92 -73.11 4.61
CA ARG A 210 28.33 -73.65 3.38
C ARG A 210 29.30 -74.58 2.66
N ASN A 211 30.57 -74.21 2.55
CA ASN A 211 31.60 -75.04 1.91
C ASN A 211 31.81 -76.34 2.68
N TYR A 212 31.85 -76.29 4.01
CA TYR A 212 31.91 -77.48 4.85
C TYR A 212 30.70 -78.40 4.61
N LEU A 213 29.49 -77.86 4.69
CA LEU A 213 28.27 -78.63 4.43
C LEU A 213 28.28 -79.23 3.02
N MET A 214 28.59 -78.44 2.00
CA MET A 214 28.65 -78.87 0.59
C MET A 214 29.70 -79.97 0.34
N THR A 215 30.82 -79.95 1.06
CA THR A 215 31.93 -80.90 0.85
C THR A 215 31.71 -82.20 1.61
N TYR A 216 31.30 -82.11 2.88
CA TYR A 216 31.32 -83.26 3.79
C TYR A 216 29.93 -83.88 4.02
N VAL A 217 28.87 -83.06 4.07
CA VAL A 217 27.53 -83.53 4.46
C VAL A 217 26.63 -83.74 3.25
N MET A 218 26.62 -82.79 2.32
CA MET A 218 25.68 -82.76 1.20
C MET A 218 25.78 -83.96 0.26
N PRO A 219 26.96 -84.49 -0.13
CA PRO A 219 27.03 -85.62 -1.05
C PRO A 219 26.33 -86.87 -0.51
N THR A 220 26.64 -87.26 0.74
CA THR A 220 26.05 -88.44 1.40
C THR A 220 24.58 -88.21 1.73
N LEU A 221 24.22 -87.00 2.19
CA LEU A 221 22.84 -86.63 2.48
C LEU A 221 21.96 -86.64 1.24
N MET A 222 22.44 -86.11 0.11
CA MET A 222 21.71 -86.14 -1.16
C MET A 222 21.47 -87.57 -1.65
N GLN A 223 22.47 -88.45 -1.54
CA GLN A 223 22.32 -89.86 -1.89
C GLN A 223 21.30 -90.54 -0.97
N GLY A 224 21.37 -90.31 0.34
CA GLY A 224 20.40 -90.86 1.30
C GLY A 224 18.98 -90.35 1.08
N LEU A 225 18.81 -89.07 0.75
CA LEU A 225 17.51 -88.51 0.38
C LEU A 225 16.96 -89.18 -0.89
N ASN A 226 17.82 -89.43 -1.88
CA ASN A 226 17.42 -90.08 -3.12
C ASN A 226 16.95 -91.52 -2.86
N GLU A 227 17.70 -92.28 -2.05
CA GLU A 227 17.30 -93.64 -1.66
C GLU A 227 16.03 -93.67 -0.80
N CYS A 228 15.88 -92.71 0.12
CA CYS A 228 14.66 -92.55 0.92
C CYS A 228 13.43 -92.32 0.03
N CYS A 229 13.55 -91.47 -1.00
CA CYS A 229 12.49 -91.23 -1.98
C CYS A 229 12.10 -92.49 -2.80
N LYS A 230 13.03 -93.43 -3.01
CA LYS A 230 12.78 -94.69 -3.72
C LYS A 230 12.08 -95.72 -2.83
N VAL A 231 12.59 -95.90 -1.61
CA VAL A 231 12.11 -96.92 -0.67
C VAL A 231 10.78 -96.50 -0.03
N ARG A 232 10.56 -95.19 0.13
CA ARG A 232 9.39 -94.60 0.82
C ARG A 232 9.08 -95.33 2.13
N PRO A 233 10.03 -95.34 3.09
CA PRO A 233 9.81 -95.95 4.39
C PRO A 233 8.71 -95.23 5.17
N ASP A 234 8.10 -95.92 6.14
CA ASP A 234 7.07 -95.35 7.01
C ASP A 234 7.63 -94.20 7.89
N ASP A 235 8.91 -94.28 8.28
CA ASP A 235 9.66 -93.18 8.92
C ASP A 235 10.89 -92.77 8.06
N PRO A 236 10.78 -91.66 7.30
CA PRO A 236 11.88 -91.20 6.43
C PRO A 236 13.03 -90.56 7.20
N VAL A 237 12.82 -90.08 8.43
CA VAL A 237 13.87 -89.44 9.23
C VAL A 237 14.77 -90.51 9.84
N ASP A 238 14.17 -91.55 10.44
CA ASP A 238 14.91 -92.65 11.04
C ASP A 238 15.69 -93.44 9.98
N PHE A 239 15.07 -93.74 8.84
CA PHE A 239 15.74 -94.36 7.70
C PHE A 239 16.95 -93.56 7.21
N LEU A 240 16.81 -92.23 7.09
CA LEU A 240 17.89 -91.38 6.62
C LEU A 240 19.02 -91.30 7.66
N ALA A 241 18.71 -91.25 8.95
CA ALA A 241 19.70 -91.30 10.02
C ALA A 241 20.51 -92.62 9.94
N GLU A 242 19.84 -93.78 9.83
CA GLU A 242 20.51 -95.06 9.62
C GLU A 242 21.39 -95.06 8.37
N TYR A 243 20.90 -94.51 7.26
CA TYR A 243 21.63 -94.42 6.01
C TYR A 243 22.92 -93.58 6.17
N LEU A 244 22.83 -92.44 6.85
CA LEU A 244 23.98 -91.58 7.11
C LEU A 244 25.01 -92.24 8.02
N PHE A 245 24.56 -92.97 9.07
CA PHE A 245 25.48 -93.72 9.94
C PHE A 245 26.23 -94.82 9.20
N ARG A 246 25.56 -95.54 8.29
CA ARG A 246 26.17 -96.63 7.51
C ARG A 246 27.17 -96.13 6.46
N ASN A 247 26.95 -94.94 5.91
CA ASN A 247 27.73 -94.38 4.81
C ASN A 247 28.66 -93.24 5.25
N ASN A 248 29.02 -93.16 6.53
CA ASN A 248 29.91 -92.13 7.03
C ASN A 248 31.37 -92.40 6.60
N PRO A 249 32.01 -91.50 5.82
CA PRO A 249 33.37 -91.70 5.31
C PRO A 249 34.47 -91.73 6.39
N GLU A 250 34.23 -91.19 7.60
CA GLU A 250 35.20 -91.26 8.71
C GLU A 250 35.16 -92.59 9.49
N MET A 251 34.17 -93.45 9.24
CA MET A 251 34.03 -94.77 9.86
C MET A 251 34.45 -95.92 8.93
N GLN A 252 35.06 -95.61 7.77
CA GLN A 252 35.68 -96.56 6.83
C GLN A 252 37.21 -96.41 6.83
#